data_AF-A0AA88EPS1-F1
#
_entry.id   AF-A0AA88EPS1-F1
#
_cell.length_a   1.000
_cell.length_b   1.000
_cell.length_c   1.000
_cell.angle_alpha   90.00
_cell.angle_beta   90.00
_cell.angle_gamma   90.00
#
_symmetry.space_group_name_H-M   'P 1'
#
loop_
_entity.id
_entity.type
_entity.pdbx_description
1 polymer ?
#
loop_
_entity_poly.entity_id
_entity_poly.type
_entity_poly.pdbx_seq_one_letter_code
_entity_poly.pdbx_strand_id
1 'polypeptide(L)'
;MKITSKLAPKAEKLIRTNFSLGLTVTPRPADQFEYVVTNNAGQIWIVDMSDRTCTCRRFQVDQIPCPHAMAVFYPISSAEGCDDPEEVRL
;
A
#
# COMPACT_ATOMS: atom_id res chain seq x y z
N MET A 1 0.15 -14.38 -13.20
CA MET A 1 1.21 -13.46 -13.69
C MET A 1 2.43 -13.67 -12.81
N LYS A 2 3.56 -14.14 -13.35
CA LYS A 2 4.79 -14.33 -12.56
C LYS A 2 5.65 -13.09 -12.72
N ILE A 3 5.77 -12.28 -11.67
CA ILE A 3 6.67 -11.12 -11.68
C ILE A 3 8.11 -11.64 -11.56
N THR A 4 8.94 -11.36 -12.56
CA THR A 4 10.34 -11.84 -12.63
C THR A 4 11.38 -10.72 -12.44
N SER A 5 10.94 -9.46 -12.40
CA SER A 5 11.81 -8.31 -12.16
C SER A 5 12.25 -8.23 -10.70
N LYS A 6 13.53 -7.93 -10.47
CA LYS A 6 14.07 -7.64 -9.13
C LYS A 6 14.15 -6.13 -8.90
N LEU A 7 13.68 -5.67 -7.75
CA LEU A 7 13.80 -4.28 -7.35
C LEU A 7 15.15 -4.01 -6.68
N ALA A 8 15.55 -2.74 -6.63
CA ALA A 8 16.66 -2.35 -5.77
C ALA A 8 16.30 -2.67 -4.30
N PRO A 9 17.24 -3.19 -3.48
CA PRO A 9 16.94 -3.65 -2.11
C PRO A 9 16.24 -2.60 -1.24
N LYS A 10 16.59 -1.32 -1.42
CA LYS A 10 15.96 -0.20 -0.69
C LYS A 10 14.49 -0.03 -1.07
N ALA A 11 14.16 -0.11 -2.37
CA ALA A 11 12.79 0.01 -2.84
C ALA A 11 11.95 -1.19 -2.38
N GLU A 12 12.49 -2.40 -2.46
CA GLU A 12 11.81 -3.60 -1.98
C GLU A 12 11.50 -3.52 -0.48
N LYS A 13 12.48 -3.13 0.34
CA LYS A 13 12.27 -2.93 1.78
C LYS A 13 11.18 -1.88 2.05
N LEU A 14 11.19 -0.78 1.31
CA LEU A 14 10.20 0.29 1.47
C LEU A 14 8.79 -0.19 1.11
N ILE A 15 8.63 -0.91 0.01
CA ILE A 15 7.34 -1.49 -0.41
C ILE A 15 6.81 -2.45 0.65
N ARG A 16 7.63 -3.40 1.12
CA ARG A 16 7.24 -4.36 2.16
C ARG A 16 6.82 -3.64 3.45
N THR A 17 7.60 -2.65 3.88
CA THR A 17 7.29 -1.84 5.06
C THR A 17 5.97 -1.09 4.90
N ASN A 18 5.77 -0.42 3.75
CA ASN A 18 4.55 0.34 3.49
C ASN A 18 3.33 -0.58 3.41
N PHE A 19 3.46 -1.77 2.83
CA PHE A 19 2.40 -2.77 2.80
C PHE A 19 1.98 -3.17 4.22
N SER A 20 2.94 -3.60 5.07
CA SER A 20 2.64 -3.98 6.46
C SER A 20 1.98 -2.85 7.25
N LEU A 21 2.44 -1.61 7.08
CA LEU A 21 1.83 -0.44 7.73
C LEU A 21 0.44 -0.12 7.16
N GLY A 22 0.22 -0.36 5.86
CA GLY A 22 -1.08 -0.18 5.22
C GLY A 22 -2.18 -1.06 5.79
N LEU A 23 -1.83 -2.24 6.32
CA LEU A 23 -2.77 -3.13 7.02
C LEU A 23 -3.31 -2.54 8.34
N THR A 24 -2.70 -1.47 8.85
CA THR A 24 -3.09 -0.83 10.12
C THR A 24 -4.02 0.36 9.94
N VAL A 25 -4.36 0.71 8.69
CA VAL A 25 -5.24 1.82 8.35
C VAL A 25 -6.41 1.34 7.51
N THR A 26 -7.53 2.05 7.59
CA THR A 26 -8.77 1.70 6.89
C THR A 26 -9.04 2.72 5.80
N PRO A 27 -9.05 2.32 4.51
CA PRO A 27 -9.49 3.19 3.42
C PRO A 27 -11.02 3.19 3.34
N ARG A 28 -11.60 4.34 2.98
CA ARG A 28 -13.00 4.49 2.61
C ARG A 28 -13.07 5.31 1.32
N PRO A 29 -13.87 4.91 0.32
CA PRO A 29 -14.02 5.68 -0.90
C PRO A 29 -14.68 7.04 -0.58
N ALA A 30 -14.15 8.11 -1.19
CA ALA A 30 -14.70 9.46 -1.14
C ALA A 30 -15.23 9.90 -2.51
N ASP A 31 -14.55 9.50 -3.58
CA ASP A 31 -14.95 9.67 -4.99
C ASP A 31 -14.41 8.50 -5.85
N GLN A 32 -14.52 8.58 -7.18
CA GLN A 32 -14.07 7.56 -8.12
C GLN A 32 -12.61 7.13 -7.93
N PHE A 33 -11.72 8.07 -7.61
CA PHE A 33 -10.30 7.80 -7.39
C PHE A 33 -9.75 8.36 -6.08
N GLU A 34 -10.60 9.02 -5.28
CA GLU A 34 -10.22 9.61 -4.00
C GLU A 34 -10.67 8.75 -2.83
N TYR A 35 -9.77 8.54 -1.87
CA TYR A 35 -10.01 7.72 -0.68
C TYR A 35 -9.60 8.46 0.57
N VAL A 36 -10.48 8.44 1.57
CA VAL A 36 -10.19 8.87 2.93
C VAL A 36 -9.66 7.67 3.70
N VAL A 37 -8.43 7.77 4.18
CA VAL A 37 -7.74 6.71 4.93
C VAL A 37 -7.60 7.14 6.38
N THR A 38 -8.06 6.31 7.31
CA THR A 38 -8.03 6.60 8.75
C THR A 38 -7.32 5.53 9.54
N ASN A 39 -6.57 5.91 10.58
CA ASN A 39 -6.04 4.96 11.56
C ASN A 39 -6.88 4.89 12.84
N ASN A 40 -6.51 3.99 13.75
CA ASN A 40 -7.21 3.80 15.03
C ASN A 40 -7.12 5.01 15.97
N ALA A 41 -6.18 5.92 15.74
CA ALA A 41 -6.06 7.18 16.49
C ALA A 41 -6.92 8.31 15.90
N GLY A 42 -7.69 8.04 14.84
CA GLY A 42 -8.55 9.04 14.17
C GLY A 42 -7.80 10.01 13.27
N GLN A 43 -6.52 9.77 12.97
CA GLN A 43 -5.79 10.57 11.99
C GLN A 43 -6.29 10.24 10.58
N ILE A 44 -6.29 11.24 9.71
CA ILE A 44 -6.90 11.17 8.38
C ILE A 44 -5.85 11.53 7.32
N TRP A 45 -5.84 10.75 6.24
CA TRP A 45 -5.13 11.05 5.01
C TRP A 45 -6.06 10.93 3.81
N ILE A 46 -5.79 11.72 2.77
CA ILE A 46 -6.50 11.64 1.50
C ILE A 46 -5.53 11.06 0.48
N VAL A 47 -5.97 10.04 -0.25
CA VAL A 47 -5.22 9.38 -1.31
C VAL A 47 -5.98 9.61 -2.62
N ASP A 48 -5.30 10.16 -3.62
CA ASP A 48 -5.79 10.24 -4.99
C ASP A 48 -5.03 9.21 -5.83
N MET A 49 -5.76 8.24 -6.36
CA MET A 49 -5.21 7.14 -7.15
C MET A 49 -4.99 7.50 -8.63
N SER A 50 -5.67 8.52 -9.14
CA SER A 50 -5.46 9.07 -10.49
C SER A 50 -4.12 9.80 -10.54
N ASP A 51 -3.92 10.74 -9.61
CA ASP A 51 -2.73 11.59 -9.57
C ASP A 51 -1.57 10.97 -8.77
N ARG A 52 -1.80 9.78 -8.18
CA ARG A 52 -0.83 9.05 -7.35
C ARG A 52 -0.30 9.91 -6.20
N THR A 53 -1.22 10.59 -5.52
CA THR A 53 -0.88 11.47 -4.41
C THR A 53 -1.44 10.98 -3.09
N CYS A 54 -0.80 11.38 -2.00
CA CYS A 54 -1.35 11.28 -0.66
C CYS A 54 -1.04 12.55 0.11
N THR A 55 -1.91 12.97 1.02
CA THR A 55 -1.64 14.13 1.89
C THR A 55 -0.45 13.90 2.83
N CYS A 56 0.00 12.66 3.04
CA CYS A 56 1.26 12.37 3.72
C CYS A 56 2.52 12.72 2.89
N ARG A 57 2.34 13.08 1.61
CA ARG A 57 3.35 13.46 0.61
C ARG A 57 4.34 12.38 0.18
N ARG A 58 4.37 11.23 0.85
CA ARG A 58 5.32 10.16 0.53
C ARG A 58 5.06 9.49 -0.80
N PHE A 59 3.81 9.37 -1.23
CA PHE A 59 3.49 8.76 -2.52
C PHE A 59 4.10 9.58 -3.68
N GLN A 60 4.00 10.91 -3.59
CA GLN A 60 4.55 11.84 -4.57
C GLN A 60 6.09 11.87 -4.56
N VAL A 61 6.70 11.85 -3.37
CA VAL A 61 8.16 11.98 -3.24
C VAL A 61 8.87 10.67 -3.54
N ASP A 62 8.43 9.58 -2.92
CA ASP A 62 9.09 8.27 -3.06
C ASP A 62 8.74 7.63 -4.41
N GLN A 63 7.69 8.09 -5.10
CA GLN A 63 7.12 7.48 -6.32
C GLN A 63 6.81 5.97 -6.12
N ILE A 64 6.61 5.60 -4.87
CA ILE A 64 6.29 4.27 -4.36
C ILE A 64 5.03 4.45 -3.50
N PRO A 65 4.03 3.54 -3.58
CA PRO A 65 2.82 3.67 -2.77
C PRO A 65 3.18 3.76 -1.28
N CYS A 66 2.73 4.84 -0.63
CA CYS A 66 2.83 5.01 0.81
C CYS A 66 1.90 4.02 1.54
N PRO A 67 1.99 3.87 2.88
CA PRO A 67 1.11 2.96 3.61
C PRO A 67 -0.39 3.19 3.34
N HIS A 68 -0.80 4.45 3.22
CA HIS A 68 -2.21 4.79 2.94
C HIS A 68 -2.65 4.36 1.55
N ALA A 69 -1.80 4.55 0.54
CA ALA A 69 -2.08 4.08 -0.82
C ALA A 69 -2.07 2.55 -0.91
N MET A 70 -1.15 1.88 -0.19
CA MET A 70 -1.12 0.41 -0.09
C MET A 70 -2.45 -0.14 0.44
N ALA A 71 -3.02 0.51 1.46
CA ALA A 71 -4.31 0.10 2.02
C ALA A 71 -5.43 0.17 0.98
N VAL A 72 -5.40 1.17 0.08
CA VAL A 72 -6.37 1.30 -1.03
C VAL A 72 -6.16 0.21 -2.09
N PHE A 73 -4.92 -0.12 -2.44
CA PHE A 73 -4.60 -1.17 -3.41
C PHE A 73 -4.92 -2.58 -2.90
N TYR A 74 -4.73 -2.82 -1.59
CA TYR A 74 -4.87 -4.12 -0.95
C TYR A 74 -5.74 -4.02 0.32
N PRO A 75 -7.04 -3.72 0.18
CA PRO A 75 -7.94 -3.64 1.31
C PRO A 75 -8.03 -5.00 2.02
N ILE A 76 -8.14 -4.98 3.35
CA ILE A 76 -8.08 -6.18 4.21
C ILE A 76 -9.11 -7.26 3.80
N SER A 77 -10.23 -6.88 3.18
CA SER A 77 -11.21 -7.81 2.61
C SER A 77 -10.71 -8.64 1.40
N SER A 78 -9.50 -8.37 0.91
CA SER A 78 -8.84 -9.04 -0.23
C SER A 78 -7.52 -9.73 0.15
N ALA A 79 -7.21 -9.82 1.45
CA ALA A 79 -5.93 -10.36 1.94
C ALA A 79 -5.79 -11.90 1.79
N GLU A 80 -6.78 -12.60 1.25
CA GLU A 80 -6.64 -14.01 0.89
C GLU A 80 -5.91 -14.13 -0.46
N GLY A 81 -4.59 -14.32 -0.43
CA GLY A 81 -3.83 -14.73 -1.64
C GLY A 81 -2.43 -14.16 -1.87
N CYS A 82 -1.81 -13.49 -0.90
CA CYS A 82 -0.38 -13.15 -1.01
C CYS A 82 0.48 -14.30 -0.48
N ASP A 83 0.50 -15.43 -1.18
CA ASP A 83 1.45 -16.52 -0.92
C ASP A 83 2.90 -16.02 -1.13
N ASP A 84 3.72 -16.17 -0.08
CA ASP A 84 5.18 -16.02 -0.12
C ASP A 84 5.80 -17.19 -0.91
N PRO A 85 6.61 -16.96 -1.95
CA PRO A 85 7.38 -18.01 -2.58
C PRO A 85 8.75 -18.14 -1.91
N GLU A 86 8.85 -19.07 -0.97
CA GLU A 86 9.97 -19.99 -0.71
C GLU A 86 10.11 -20.31 0.78
N GLU A 87 9.67 -21.52 1.17
CA GLU A 87 10.51 -22.54 1.84
C GLU A 87 9.66 -23.80 2.14
N VAL A 88 9.53 -24.71 1.17
CA VAL A 88 9.55 -26.16 1.45
C VAL A 88 10.19 -26.90 0.26
N ARG A 89 11.53 -26.96 0.27
CA ARG A 89 12.35 -28.05 -0.27
C ARG A 89 13.21 -28.43 0.94
N LEU A 90 13.10 -29.60 1.58
CA LEU A 90 12.99 -30.98 1.11
C LEU A 90 12.07 -31.78 2.06
#